data_AF-A0A7X7T818-F1
#
_entry.id   AF-A0A7X7T818-F1
#
_cell.length_a   1.000
_cell.length_b   1.000
_cell.length_c   1.000
_cell.angle_alpha   90.00
_cell.angle_beta   90.00
_cell.angle_gamma   90.00
#
_symmetry.space_group_name_H-M   'P 1'
#
loop_
_entity.id
_entity.type
_entity.pdbx_description
1 polymer ?
#
loop_
_entity_poly.entity_id
_entity_poly.type
_entity_poly.pdbx_seq_one_letter_code
_entity_poly.pdbx_strand_id
1 'polypeptide(L)'
;HPVYRIGYATSPDGLVWTKNPANPVLTVGPAGAWDDDTVYAPQVVHHGGTFHMWYSAGDGTTPRNWQIGYATSCDQDGVVWVKDPANPVLGIGANPSWECGDSVDFNFVLDDNGVWTMYYSGSSSRCGGGDYQIGRAVLAGELPPGAGCRADLALDKSVDVATRVVGQNVVFTVTVTNLGGNCASDAVVSDLLPSGFTWLNDDSAGAYNPTTGLWTIPLLLPGSSVALHITATAVSTGTWVNTATVTSAVPDDPDTGNNTDSVTVTVQPPPEWAIPTASPAGLATLACLMLLAGLLRITRRI
;
A
#
# COMPACT_ATOMS: atom_id res chain seq x y z
N HIS A 1 29.95 18.50 9.28
CA HIS A 1 29.02 18.76 10.40
C HIS A 1 28.32 17.45 10.75
N PRO A 2 27.83 17.24 11.99
CA PRO A 2 27.09 16.02 12.33
C PRO A 2 25.78 15.96 11.53
N VAL A 3 25.45 14.76 11.06
CA VAL A 3 24.26 14.47 10.26
C VAL A 3 23.23 13.80 11.17
N TYR A 4 22.03 14.36 11.25
CA TYR A 4 20.97 13.86 12.13
C TYR A 4 19.79 13.27 11.36
N ARG A 5 19.10 12.34 12.02
CA ARG A 5 17.84 11.73 11.58
C ARG A 5 16.92 11.63 12.79
N ILE A 6 15.61 11.53 12.56
CA ILE A 6 14.62 11.45 13.63
C ILE A 6 14.26 9.99 13.88
N GLY A 7 14.40 9.54 15.12
CA GLY A 7 14.03 8.21 15.57
C GLY A 7 12.84 8.23 16.52
N TYR A 8 12.21 7.07 16.68
CA TYR A 8 11.10 6.78 17.59
C TYR A 8 11.53 5.74 18.63
N ALA A 9 11.01 5.87 19.84
CA ALA A 9 11.16 4.90 20.92
C ALA A 9 9.90 4.89 21.78
N THR A 10 9.55 3.72 22.32
CA THR A 10 8.42 3.55 23.25
C THR A 10 8.93 3.25 24.64
N SER A 11 8.13 3.60 25.64
CA SER A 11 8.41 3.28 27.03
C SER A 11 7.11 2.93 27.75
N PRO A 12 7.07 1.82 28.53
CA PRO A 12 5.91 1.49 29.33
C PRO A 12 5.79 2.37 30.59
N ASP A 13 6.87 3.04 31.01
CA ASP A 13 6.97 3.74 32.30
C ASP A 13 7.59 5.15 32.22
N GLY A 14 8.00 5.59 31.03
CA GLY A 14 8.70 6.86 30.79
C GLY A 14 10.18 6.85 31.18
N LEU A 15 10.71 5.73 31.71
CA LEU A 15 12.08 5.60 32.20
C LEU A 15 12.92 4.64 31.36
N VAL A 16 12.35 3.48 31.02
CA VAL A 16 13.00 2.47 30.18
C VAL A 16 12.48 2.60 28.76
N TRP A 17 13.37 2.94 27.83
CA TRP A 17 13.02 3.22 26.44
C TRP A 17 13.53 2.13 25.49
N THR A 18 12.65 1.65 24.62
CA THR A 18 12.96 0.69 23.56
C THR A 18 12.91 1.41 22.21
N LYS A 19 14.03 1.41 21.47
CA LYS A 19 14.09 2.02 20.14
C LYS A 19 13.30 1.22 19.12
N ASN A 20 12.59 1.90 18.23
CA ASN A 20 11.95 1.27 17.08
C ASN A 20 13.03 0.61 16.18
N PRO A 21 12.90 -0.68 15.82
CA PRO A 21 13.81 -1.35 14.90
C PRO A 21 13.80 -0.74 13.48
N ALA A 22 12.71 -0.08 13.09
CA ALA A 22 12.58 0.61 11.80
C ALA A 22 13.20 2.01 11.78
N ASN A 23 13.86 2.44 12.87
CA ASN A 23 14.51 3.75 12.91
C ASN A 23 15.55 3.91 11.78
N PRO A 24 15.68 5.13 11.21
CA PRO A 24 14.94 6.36 11.54
C PRO A 24 13.52 6.41 10.96
N VAL A 25 12.58 7.02 11.68
CA VAL A 25 11.18 7.20 11.24
C VAL A 25 10.98 8.38 10.30
N LEU A 26 11.93 9.33 10.27
CA LEU A 26 11.99 10.39 9.26
C LEU A 26 13.44 10.61 8.83
N THR A 27 13.66 10.60 7.51
CA THR A 27 14.96 10.82 6.87
C THR A 27 14.98 12.10 6.05
N VAL A 28 16.14 12.46 5.51
CA VAL A 28 16.35 13.62 4.63
C VAL A 28 15.55 13.53 3.33
N GLY A 29 15.34 14.68 2.69
CA GLY A 29 14.76 14.74 1.35
C GLY A 29 15.70 14.15 0.28
N PRO A 30 15.22 14.10 -0.98
CA PRO A 30 16.07 13.73 -2.11
C PRO A 30 17.22 14.73 -2.29
N ALA A 31 18.30 14.33 -2.95
CA ALA A 31 19.45 15.19 -3.20
C ALA A 31 19.04 16.51 -3.89
N GLY A 32 19.51 17.63 -3.36
CA GLY A 32 19.17 18.99 -3.79
C GLY A 32 17.92 19.57 -3.12
N ALA A 33 17.22 18.82 -2.27
CA ALA A 33 16.14 19.36 -1.44
C ALA A 33 16.68 20.24 -0.31
N TRP A 34 15.82 21.10 0.23
CA TRP A 34 16.16 21.99 1.34
C TRP A 34 16.55 21.25 2.65
N ASP A 35 16.17 19.98 2.76
CA ASP A 35 16.43 19.09 3.89
C ASP A 35 17.19 17.83 3.50
N ASP A 36 18.09 17.92 2.50
CA ASP A 36 18.83 16.78 1.93
C ASP A 36 20.06 16.34 2.75
N ASP A 37 20.51 17.13 3.74
CA ASP A 37 21.65 16.80 4.61
C ASP A 37 21.19 16.28 5.98
N THR A 38 20.33 17.04 6.66
CA THR A 38 20.00 16.83 8.08
C THR A 38 18.53 17.09 8.39
N VAL A 39 17.91 16.24 9.22
CA VAL A 39 16.59 16.44 9.86
C VAL A 39 16.72 16.15 11.37
N TYR A 40 16.18 17.00 12.24
CA TYR A 40 16.35 16.92 13.71
C TYR A 40 15.33 17.78 14.47
N ALA A 41 15.44 17.79 15.80
CA ALA A 41 14.60 18.57 16.72
C ALA A 41 13.10 18.46 16.41
N PRO A 42 12.54 17.23 16.39
CA PRO A 42 11.12 17.05 16.14
C PRO A 42 10.31 17.54 17.34
N GLN A 43 9.16 18.14 17.07
CA GLN A 43 8.09 18.33 18.03
C GLN A 43 6.82 17.76 17.43
N VAL A 44 6.17 16.86 18.18
CA VAL A 44 5.02 16.10 17.72
C VAL A 44 3.80 16.45 18.55
N VAL A 45 2.67 16.70 17.89
CA VAL A 45 1.34 16.83 18.50
C VAL A 45 0.39 15.83 17.87
N HIS A 46 -0.44 15.18 18.68
CA HIS A 46 -1.55 14.37 18.18
C HIS A 46 -2.86 15.18 18.30
N HIS A 47 -3.52 15.43 17.17
CA HIS A 47 -4.77 16.18 17.10
C HIS A 47 -5.65 15.66 15.96
N GLY A 48 -6.96 15.55 16.18
CA GLY A 48 -7.89 15.12 15.14
C GLY A 48 -7.62 13.72 14.55
N GLY A 49 -6.91 12.83 15.27
CA GLY A 49 -6.51 11.51 14.77
C GLY A 49 -5.26 11.52 13.88
N THR A 50 -4.56 12.65 13.79
CA THR A 50 -3.33 12.82 13.05
C THR A 50 -2.20 13.21 13.99
N PHE A 51 -1.02 12.63 13.79
CA PHE A 51 0.23 13.11 14.35
C PHE A 51 0.79 14.20 13.43
N HIS A 52 1.13 15.33 14.02
CA HIS A 52 1.69 16.51 13.38
C HIS A 52 3.10 16.70 13.91
N MET A 53 4.10 16.69 13.02
CA MET A 53 5.50 16.93 13.37
C MET A 53 5.99 18.20 12.71
N TRP A 54 6.51 19.12 13.52
CA TRP A 54 7.40 20.16 13.04
C TRP A 54 8.83 19.75 13.36
N TYR A 55 9.70 19.83 12.36
CA TYR A 55 11.08 19.39 12.48
C TYR A 55 12.00 20.45 11.89
N SER A 56 13.18 20.58 12.46
CA SER A 56 14.22 21.44 11.91
C SER A 56 15.07 20.65 10.90
N ALA A 57 15.53 21.29 9.84
CA ALA A 57 16.31 20.63 8.80
C ALA A 57 17.21 21.61 8.03
N GLY A 58 18.15 21.09 7.24
CA GLY A 58 18.99 21.90 6.36
C GLY A 58 19.65 21.09 5.25
N ASP A 59 20.23 21.83 4.29
CA ASP A 59 20.80 21.36 3.02
C ASP A 59 22.34 21.19 3.06
N GLY A 60 22.96 21.28 4.24
CA GLY A 60 24.40 21.14 4.42
C GLY A 60 25.25 22.29 3.84
N THR A 61 24.64 23.36 3.33
CA THR A 61 25.36 24.49 2.73
C THR A 61 26.12 25.34 3.74
N THR A 62 27.07 26.15 3.25
CA THR A 62 27.79 27.16 4.03
C THR A 62 27.64 28.53 3.35
N PRO A 63 27.08 29.56 4.02
CA PRO A 63 26.54 29.52 5.37
C PRO A 63 25.35 28.57 5.49
N ARG A 64 25.21 28.01 6.69
CA ARG A 64 24.15 27.09 7.09
C ARG A 64 22.76 27.60 6.69
N ASN A 65 21.83 26.71 6.33
CA ASN A 65 20.49 27.09 5.88
C ASN A 65 19.41 26.28 6.63
N TRP A 66 19.30 26.49 7.94
CA TRP A 66 18.41 25.69 8.79
C TRP A 66 17.02 26.31 8.81
N GLN A 67 16.01 25.48 8.57
CA GLN A 67 14.62 25.88 8.41
C GLN A 67 13.72 24.86 9.11
N ILE A 68 12.45 25.21 9.34
CA ILE A 68 11.47 24.30 9.93
C ILE A 68 10.56 23.74 8.85
N GLY A 69 10.50 22.42 8.79
CA GLY A 69 9.55 21.64 7.99
C GLY A 69 8.40 21.10 8.83
N TYR A 70 7.45 20.51 8.14
CA TYR A 70 6.24 19.92 8.66
C TYR A 70 5.99 18.57 8.00
N ALA A 71 5.60 17.59 8.80
CA ALA A 71 5.21 16.27 8.34
C ALA A 71 4.00 15.80 9.14
N THR A 72 3.19 14.94 8.55
CA THR A 72 2.07 14.29 9.22
C THR A 72 2.23 12.79 9.19
N SER A 73 1.76 12.15 10.25
CA SER A 73 1.62 10.70 10.35
C SER A 73 0.18 10.41 10.74
N CYS A 74 -0.41 9.45 10.06
CA CYS A 74 -1.81 9.07 10.23
C CYS A 74 -1.93 7.58 10.57
N ASP A 75 -0.80 6.90 10.81
CA ASP A 75 -0.75 5.59 11.46
C ASP A 75 -0.95 5.74 12.97
N GLN A 76 -1.36 4.65 13.61
CA GLN A 76 -1.73 4.65 15.04
C GLN A 76 -0.58 4.98 15.98
N ASP A 77 0.67 4.79 15.54
CA ASP A 77 1.86 4.83 16.39
C ASP A 77 2.75 6.06 16.14
N GLY A 78 2.46 6.90 15.15
CA GLY A 78 3.29 8.05 14.83
C GLY A 78 4.63 7.68 14.19
N VAL A 79 4.70 6.58 13.43
CA VAL A 79 5.97 6.04 12.90
C VAL A 79 6.15 6.20 11.40
N VAL A 80 5.07 6.37 10.62
CA VAL A 80 5.12 6.58 9.17
C VAL A 80 4.80 8.04 8.87
N TRP A 81 5.82 8.80 8.49
CA TRP A 81 5.72 10.24 8.26
C TRP A 81 5.71 10.62 6.78
N VAL A 82 4.78 11.49 6.41
CA VAL A 82 4.71 12.13 5.09
C VAL A 82 5.07 13.59 5.24
N LYS A 83 6.13 14.04 4.56
CA LYS A 83 6.54 15.45 4.55
C LYS A 83 5.58 16.28 3.69
N ASP A 84 5.26 17.46 4.17
CA ASP A 84 4.44 18.40 3.40
C ASP A 84 5.19 18.90 2.15
N PRO A 85 4.56 18.91 0.96
CA PRO A 85 5.20 19.39 -0.26
C PRO A 85 5.47 20.90 -0.28
N ALA A 86 4.79 21.68 0.59
CA ALA A 86 5.04 23.11 0.76
C ALA A 86 6.23 23.41 1.67
N ASN A 87 6.92 22.38 2.17
CA ASN A 87 8.11 22.56 3.00
C ASN A 87 9.23 23.34 2.28
N PRO A 88 10.00 24.15 3.02
CA PRO A 88 9.90 24.40 4.46
C PRO A 88 8.71 25.32 4.82
N VAL A 89 8.04 25.04 5.94
CA VAL A 89 6.89 25.83 6.41
C VAL A 89 7.29 27.11 7.16
N LEU A 90 8.54 27.18 7.63
CA LEU A 90 9.12 28.41 8.16
C LEU A 90 10.60 28.51 7.76
N GLY A 91 10.89 29.47 6.89
CA GLY A 91 12.23 29.73 6.37
C GLY A 91 12.92 30.92 7.04
N ILE A 92 14.21 31.10 6.71
CA ILE A 92 15.02 32.24 7.14
C ILE A 92 14.45 33.54 6.54
N GLY A 93 14.26 34.55 7.39
CA GLY A 93 13.75 35.84 6.94
C GLY A 93 14.76 36.61 6.07
N ALA A 94 14.27 37.45 5.16
CA ALA A 94 15.15 38.38 4.43
C ALA A 94 15.56 39.54 5.34
N ASN A 95 16.76 40.10 5.16
CA ASN A 95 17.14 41.36 5.82
C ASN A 95 16.12 42.46 5.45
N PRO A 96 15.50 43.18 6.42
CA PRO A 96 15.91 43.38 7.81
C PRO A 96 15.07 42.66 8.87
N SER A 97 14.53 41.47 8.59
CA SER A 97 13.94 40.60 9.64
C SER A 97 14.95 40.34 10.76
N TRP A 98 14.51 39.95 11.96
CA TRP A 98 15.46 39.74 13.05
C TRP A 98 16.16 38.38 12.93
N GLU A 99 15.51 37.42 12.27
CA GLU A 99 15.96 36.07 11.98
C GLU A 99 16.60 35.92 10.59
N CYS A 100 17.18 36.99 10.03
CA CYS A 100 17.86 36.94 8.72
C CYS A 100 19.26 36.34 8.74
N GLY A 101 19.54 35.45 9.69
CA GLY A 101 20.80 34.73 9.82
C GLY A 101 20.86 33.46 9.00
N ASP A 102 21.38 32.41 9.61
CA ASP A 102 21.67 31.10 9.02
C ASP A 102 20.80 29.97 9.60
N SER A 103 19.92 30.29 10.54
CA SER A 103 18.97 29.33 11.10
C SER A 103 17.65 29.93 11.57
N VAL A 104 16.59 29.19 11.29
CA VAL A 104 15.29 29.21 11.94
C VAL A 104 14.98 27.76 12.33
N ASP A 105 15.11 27.44 13.62
CA ASP A 105 15.12 26.06 14.14
C ASP A 105 14.60 25.95 15.58
N PHE A 106 14.66 24.74 16.16
CA PHE A 106 14.24 24.43 17.54
C PHE A 106 12.81 24.91 17.84
N ASN A 107 11.86 24.34 17.10
CA ASN A 107 10.45 24.64 17.27
C ASN A 107 9.84 23.98 18.51
N PHE A 108 8.87 24.66 19.10
CA PHE A 108 7.96 24.12 20.12
C PHE A 108 6.55 24.61 19.81
N VAL A 109 5.62 23.69 19.55
CA VAL A 109 4.23 24.02 19.24
C VAL A 109 3.32 23.64 20.41
N LEU A 110 2.38 24.51 20.72
CA LEU A 110 1.33 24.27 21.70
C LEU A 110 -0.02 24.71 21.14
N ASP A 111 -1.08 24.06 21.62
CA ASP A 111 -2.47 24.46 21.42
C ASP A 111 -2.98 25.16 22.68
N ASP A 112 -3.53 26.36 22.52
CA ASP A 112 -4.31 27.04 23.54
C ASP A 112 -5.71 27.34 23.00
N ASN A 113 -6.66 26.44 23.26
CA ASN A 113 -8.07 26.57 22.88
C ASN A 113 -8.30 26.82 21.38
N GLY A 114 -7.59 26.09 20.51
CA GLY A 114 -7.68 26.21 19.06
C GLY A 114 -6.77 27.29 18.47
N VAL A 115 -5.92 27.90 19.29
CA VAL A 115 -4.85 28.81 18.84
C VAL A 115 -3.53 28.08 18.90
N TRP A 116 -3.07 27.64 17.74
CA TRP A 116 -1.79 26.95 17.59
C TRP A 116 -0.65 27.98 17.57
N THR A 117 0.24 27.89 18.55
CA THR A 117 1.40 28.79 18.68
C THR A 117 2.68 27.98 18.56
N MET A 118 3.55 28.38 17.63
CA MET A 118 4.92 27.90 17.54
C MET A 118 5.88 28.95 18.11
N TYR A 119 6.69 28.55 19.08
CA TYR A 119 7.92 29.26 19.41
C TYR A 119 9.08 28.63 18.67
N TYR A 120 10.01 29.45 18.16
CA TYR A 120 11.18 28.98 17.42
C TYR A 120 12.40 29.83 17.75
N SER A 121 13.60 29.32 17.48
CA SER A 121 14.85 30.07 17.57
C SER A 121 15.24 30.60 16.20
N GLY A 122 15.69 31.85 16.13
CA GLY A 122 16.20 32.47 14.90
C GLY A 122 17.55 33.13 15.15
N SER A 123 18.46 33.05 14.18
CA SER A 123 19.76 33.73 14.24
C SER A 123 19.76 35.00 13.39
N SER A 124 20.62 35.96 13.76
CA SER A 124 20.81 37.24 13.05
C SER A 124 22.16 37.34 12.32
N SER A 125 22.84 36.20 12.15
CA SER A 125 24.25 36.07 11.78
C SER A 125 24.63 36.63 10.39
N ARG A 126 23.68 36.82 9.46
CA ARG A 126 23.94 37.33 8.10
C ARG A 126 23.55 38.80 7.91
N CYS A 127 23.00 39.44 8.92
CA CYS A 127 22.43 40.80 8.79
C CYS A 127 22.88 41.75 9.89
N GLY A 128 24.11 41.55 10.37
CA GLY A 128 24.76 42.45 11.31
C GLY A 128 24.51 42.14 12.79
N GLY A 129 23.77 41.06 13.09
CA GLY A 129 23.67 40.48 14.42
C GLY A 129 24.58 39.26 14.61
N GLY A 130 24.54 38.70 15.81
CA GLY A 130 25.24 37.46 16.18
C GLY A 130 24.52 36.65 17.28
N ASP A 131 23.31 37.07 17.62
CA ASP A 131 22.53 36.50 18.72
C ASP A 131 21.44 35.57 18.18
N TYR A 132 21.09 34.56 18.98
CA TYR A 132 19.88 33.78 18.84
C TYR A 132 18.76 34.44 19.63
N GLN A 133 17.57 34.55 19.03
CA GLN A 133 16.39 35.10 19.65
C GLN A 133 15.20 34.15 19.48
N ILE A 134 14.18 34.31 20.32
CA ILE A 134 12.97 33.47 20.28
C ILE A 134 11.88 34.21 19.50
N GLY A 135 11.44 33.59 18.41
CA GLY A 135 10.30 34.01 17.61
C GLY A 135 9.00 33.35 18.06
N ARG A 136 7.88 33.93 17.62
CA ARG A 136 6.53 33.39 17.84
C ARG A 136 5.72 33.47 16.54
N ALA A 137 5.29 32.32 16.03
CA ALA A 137 4.34 32.19 14.93
C ALA A 137 2.99 31.67 15.47
N VAL A 138 1.90 32.13 14.87
CA VAL A 138 0.53 31.77 15.27
C VAL A 138 -0.25 31.34 14.05
N LEU A 139 -0.87 30.18 14.12
CA LEU A 139 -1.90 29.76 13.18
C LEU A 139 -3.27 30.07 13.78
N ALA A 140 -4.01 30.97 13.14
CA ALA A 140 -5.40 31.22 13.45
C ALA A 140 -6.26 30.23 12.67
N GLY A 141 -6.82 29.24 13.36
CA GLY A 141 -7.65 28.20 12.75
C GLY A 141 -7.17 26.79 13.09
N GLU A 142 -7.65 25.82 12.33
CA GLU A 142 -7.33 24.41 12.53
C GLU A 142 -5.96 24.07 11.92
N LEU A 143 -5.28 23.08 12.49
CA LEU A 143 -4.13 22.48 11.81
C LEU A 143 -4.57 21.97 10.43
N PRO A 144 -3.66 21.97 9.44
CA PRO A 144 -3.96 21.36 8.17
C PRO A 144 -4.50 19.94 8.44
N PRO A 145 -5.67 19.57 7.89
CA PRO A 145 -6.05 18.17 7.86
C PRO A 145 -4.92 17.50 7.09
N GLY A 146 -4.05 16.76 7.78
CA GLY A 146 -2.74 16.34 7.26
C GLY A 146 -2.89 15.83 5.83
N ALA A 147 -2.00 16.23 4.92
CA ALA A 147 -2.12 16.11 3.46
C ALA A 147 -3.09 14.99 3.00
N GLY A 148 -4.39 15.31 2.89
CA GLY A 148 -5.41 14.36 2.45
C GLY A 148 -5.37 12.98 3.12
N CYS A 149 -5.17 12.92 4.44
CA CYS A 149 -5.10 11.69 5.23
C CYS A 149 -6.43 10.89 5.19
N ARG A 150 -6.69 10.21 4.07
CA ARG A 150 -7.68 9.11 3.93
C ARG A 150 -6.99 7.90 3.32
N ALA A 151 -7.43 6.70 3.67
CA ALA A 151 -7.17 5.54 2.81
C ALA A 151 -8.05 5.71 1.57
N ASP A 152 -7.54 5.40 0.38
CA ASP A 152 -8.30 5.37 -0.88
C ASP A 152 -7.79 4.18 -1.66
N LEU A 153 -8.56 3.09 -1.66
CA LEU A 153 -8.14 1.78 -2.11
C LEU A 153 -8.81 1.41 -3.44
N ALA A 154 -8.16 1.75 -4.53
CA ALA A 154 -8.60 1.33 -5.85
C ALA A 154 -8.31 -0.16 -6.10
N LEU A 155 -9.29 -0.88 -6.65
CA LEU A 155 -9.18 -2.27 -7.05
C LEU A 155 -9.20 -2.40 -8.57
N ASP A 156 -8.24 -3.15 -9.11
CA ASP A 156 -8.22 -3.61 -10.50
C ASP A 156 -8.22 -5.14 -10.53
N LYS A 157 -9.05 -5.73 -11.38
CA LYS A 157 -9.16 -7.17 -11.54
C LYS A 157 -8.94 -7.57 -13.00
N SER A 158 -8.07 -8.54 -13.21
CA SER A 158 -7.79 -9.08 -14.53
C SER A 158 -7.77 -10.61 -14.52
N VAL A 159 -7.80 -11.20 -15.71
CA VAL A 159 -7.66 -12.64 -15.93
C VAL A 159 -6.65 -12.87 -17.04
N ASP A 160 -5.83 -13.92 -16.90
CA ASP A 160 -4.79 -14.26 -17.87
C ASP A 160 -5.35 -14.50 -19.29
N VAL A 161 -6.46 -15.24 -19.41
CA VAL A 161 -7.18 -15.44 -20.66
C VAL A 161 -8.68 -15.57 -20.40
N ALA A 162 -9.48 -14.75 -21.08
CA ALA A 162 -10.93 -14.69 -20.91
C ALA A 162 -11.71 -15.90 -21.46
N THR A 163 -11.07 -16.78 -22.25
CA THR A 163 -11.69 -18.00 -22.80
C THR A 163 -10.88 -19.23 -22.43
N ARG A 164 -11.54 -20.21 -21.82
CA ARG A 164 -10.91 -21.44 -21.29
C ARG A 164 -11.71 -22.67 -21.65
N VAL A 165 -11.05 -23.80 -21.75
CA VAL A 165 -11.70 -25.11 -21.89
C VAL A 165 -11.83 -25.75 -20.52
N VAL A 166 -12.90 -26.51 -20.28
CA VAL A 166 -13.05 -27.33 -19.06
C VAL A 166 -11.78 -28.15 -18.80
N GLY A 167 -11.29 -28.11 -17.56
CA GLY A 167 -10.07 -28.76 -17.10
C GLY A 167 -8.81 -27.91 -17.21
N GLN A 168 -8.84 -26.75 -17.88
CA GLN A 168 -7.71 -25.83 -17.92
C GLN A 168 -7.65 -24.93 -16.68
N ASN A 169 -6.44 -24.50 -16.36
CA ASN A 169 -6.22 -23.51 -15.30
C ASN A 169 -6.48 -22.08 -15.82
N VAL A 170 -6.96 -21.25 -14.91
CA VAL A 170 -7.22 -19.82 -15.07
C VAL A 170 -6.50 -19.11 -13.94
N VAL A 171 -5.86 -17.98 -14.25
CA VAL A 171 -5.23 -17.13 -13.22
C VAL A 171 -5.98 -15.82 -13.16
N PHE A 172 -6.61 -15.57 -12.02
CA PHE A 172 -7.22 -14.29 -11.69
C PHE A 172 -6.18 -13.43 -10.94
N THR A 173 -6.04 -12.18 -11.34
CA THR A 173 -5.17 -11.22 -10.66
C THR A 173 -6.04 -10.14 -10.05
N VAL A 174 -5.88 -9.90 -8.75
CA VAL A 174 -6.52 -8.79 -8.02
C VAL A 174 -5.42 -7.86 -7.54
N THR A 175 -5.45 -6.61 -8.00
CA THR A 175 -4.49 -5.58 -7.58
C THR A 175 -5.21 -4.53 -6.76
N VAL A 176 -4.71 -4.26 -5.55
CA VAL A 176 -5.17 -3.15 -4.71
C VAL A 176 -4.10 -2.09 -4.68
N THR A 177 -4.47 -0.85 -4.96
CA THR A 177 -3.58 0.31 -4.93
C THR A 177 -4.10 1.34 -3.94
N ASN A 178 -3.23 1.85 -3.09
CA ASN A 178 -3.59 2.93 -2.19
C ASN A 178 -3.29 4.29 -2.85
N LEU A 179 -4.33 4.94 -3.36
CA LEU A 179 -4.30 6.28 -3.96
C LEU A 179 -4.41 7.39 -2.89
N GLY A 180 -4.61 7.01 -1.62
CA GLY A 180 -4.79 7.92 -0.50
C GLY A 180 -3.48 8.45 0.08
N GLY A 181 -3.61 9.48 0.92
CA GLY A 181 -2.49 10.04 1.67
C GLY A 181 -2.10 9.23 2.91
N ASN A 182 -2.97 8.32 3.38
CA ASN A 182 -2.71 7.44 4.53
C ASN A 182 -2.25 6.06 4.11
N CYS A 183 -1.51 5.38 4.98
CA CYS A 183 -1.46 3.93 4.89
C CYS A 183 -2.86 3.33 5.14
N ALA A 184 -3.20 2.28 4.41
CA ALA A 184 -4.32 1.42 4.76
C ALA A 184 -3.79 0.21 5.51
N SER A 185 -4.28 -0.02 6.72
CA SER A 185 -4.00 -1.19 7.53
C SER A 185 -5.22 -2.09 7.60
N ASP A 186 -4.97 -3.38 7.83
CA ASP A 186 -6.01 -4.41 7.98
C ASP A 186 -7.11 -4.36 6.89
N ALA A 187 -6.71 -4.06 5.65
CA ALA A 187 -7.66 -3.98 4.55
C ALA A 187 -8.17 -5.38 4.18
N VAL A 188 -9.46 -5.49 3.91
CA VAL A 188 -10.13 -6.77 3.60
C VAL A 188 -10.75 -6.70 2.21
N VAL A 189 -10.33 -7.59 1.32
CA VAL A 189 -10.89 -7.78 -0.01
C VAL A 189 -11.75 -9.04 -0.02
N SER A 190 -12.95 -8.97 -0.60
CA SER A 190 -13.81 -10.11 -0.87
C SER A 190 -13.74 -10.47 -2.36
N ASP A 191 -13.36 -11.69 -2.66
CA ASP A 191 -13.30 -12.27 -4.00
C ASP A 191 -13.53 -13.80 -3.93
N LEU A 192 -14.80 -14.22 -3.95
CA LEU A 192 -15.16 -15.63 -3.96
C LEU A 192 -15.24 -16.14 -5.41
N LEU A 193 -14.50 -17.20 -5.72
CA LEU A 193 -14.55 -17.83 -7.04
C LEU A 193 -15.97 -18.35 -7.36
N PRO A 194 -16.51 -18.07 -8.56
CA PRO A 194 -17.78 -18.64 -9.00
C PRO A 194 -17.73 -20.17 -9.07
N SER A 195 -18.89 -20.82 -8.96
CA SER A 195 -19.01 -22.30 -9.03
C SER A 195 -18.50 -22.94 -10.33
N GLY A 196 -18.20 -22.13 -11.36
CA GLY A 196 -17.52 -22.57 -12.58
C GLY A 196 -16.04 -22.90 -12.40
N PHE A 197 -15.46 -22.58 -11.24
CA PHE A 197 -14.04 -22.75 -10.95
C PHE A 197 -13.83 -23.46 -9.61
N THR A 198 -12.75 -24.24 -9.53
CA THR A 198 -12.25 -24.84 -8.29
C THR A 198 -10.88 -24.25 -7.98
N TRP A 199 -10.69 -23.67 -6.79
CA TRP A 199 -9.41 -23.13 -6.35
C TRP A 199 -8.31 -24.21 -6.34
N LEU A 200 -7.11 -23.84 -6.79
CA LEU A 200 -5.91 -24.70 -6.77
C LEU A 200 -4.84 -24.16 -5.81
N ASN A 201 -4.45 -22.90 -5.98
CA ASN A 201 -3.48 -22.20 -5.13
C ASN A 201 -3.60 -20.68 -5.30
N ASP A 202 -2.89 -19.95 -4.45
CA ASP A 202 -2.63 -18.52 -4.57
C ASP A 202 -1.26 -18.17 -3.97
N ASP A 203 -0.81 -16.93 -4.18
CA ASP A 203 0.48 -16.41 -3.70
C ASP A 203 0.38 -15.54 -2.43
N SER A 204 -0.77 -15.56 -1.73
CA SER A 204 -1.00 -14.73 -0.54
C SER A 204 -0.25 -15.18 0.73
N ALA A 205 0.49 -16.28 0.66
CA ALA A 205 1.11 -16.94 1.81
C ALA A 205 0.12 -17.25 2.96
N GLY A 206 -1.15 -17.53 2.63
CA GLY A 206 -2.20 -17.91 3.58
C GLY A 206 -3.11 -16.77 4.03
N ALA A 207 -2.94 -15.56 3.49
CA ALA A 207 -3.81 -14.42 3.78
C ALA A 207 -5.17 -14.48 3.05
N TYR A 208 -5.29 -15.28 1.98
CA TYR A 208 -6.54 -15.53 1.26
C TYR A 208 -7.21 -16.84 1.73
N ASN A 209 -8.51 -16.79 1.98
CA ASN A 209 -9.32 -17.95 2.32
C ASN A 209 -10.23 -18.35 1.14
N PRO A 210 -9.95 -19.45 0.41
CA PRO A 210 -10.69 -19.83 -0.78
C PRO A 210 -12.13 -20.29 -0.52
N THR A 211 -12.51 -20.57 0.73
CA THR A 211 -13.89 -20.94 1.09
C THR A 211 -14.78 -19.72 1.26
N THR A 212 -14.21 -18.61 1.75
CA THR A 212 -14.95 -17.37 2.02
C THR A 212 -14.70 -16.29 0.96
N GLY A 213 -13.60 -16.40 0.22
CA GLY A 213 -13.14 -15.37 -0.72
C GLY A 213 -12.43 -14.19 -0.05
N LEU A 214 -12.20 -14.22 1.28
CA LEU A 214 -11.60 -13.09 1.98
C LEU A 214 -10.08 -13.11 1.87
N TRP A 215 -9.49 -11.97 1.51
CA TRP A 215 -8.05 -11.68 1.50
C TRP A 215 -7.74 -10.49 2.40
N THR A 216 -6.78 -10.62 3.31
CA THR A 216 -6.35 -9.54 4.22
C THR A 216 -5.00 -8.94 3.81
N ILE A 217 -4.90 -7.61 3.81
CA ILE A 217 -3.69 -6.84 3.55
C ILE A 217 -3.30 -6.08 4.84
N PRO A 218 -2.26 -6.50 5.56
CA PRO A 218 -1.91 -5.92 6.86
C PRO A 218 -1.52 -4.44 6.79
N LEU A 219 -0.79 -4.05 5.74
CA LEU A 219 -0.34 -2.68 5.54
C LEU A 219 -0.11 -2.40 4.05
N LEU A 220 -0.68 -1.30 3.57
CA LEU A 220 -0.45 -0.76 2.23
C LEU A 220 -0.15 0.73 2.35
N LEU A 221 1.10 1.12 2.09
CA LEU A 221 1.57 2.50 2.17
C LEU A 221 0.97 3.37 1.05
N PRO A 222 0.89 4.70 1.24
CA PRO A 222 0.49 5.63 0.19
C PRO A 222 1.24 5.39 -1.14
N GLY A 223 0.50 5.37 -2.25
CA GLY A 223 1.03 5.16 -3.59
C GLY A 223 1.56 3.75 -3.89
N SER A 224 1.46 2.82 -2.94
CA SER A 224 1.89 1.43 -3.14
C SER A 224 0.75 0.55 -3.64
N SER A 225 1.11 -0.56 -4.30
CA SER A 225 0.18 -1.59 -4.75
C SER A 225 0.60 -2.97 -4.27
N VAL A 226 -0.38 -3.84 -4.06
CA VAL A 226 -0.19 -5.28 -3.80
C VAL A 226 -1.10 -6.08 -4.73
N ALA A 227 -0.61 -7.23 -5.20
CA ALA A 227 -1.36 -8.10 -6.09
C ALA A 227 -1.52 -9.50 -5.47
N LEU A 228 -2.70 -10.08 -5.67
CA LEU A 228 -3.04 -11.47 -5.38
C LEU A 228 -3.28 -12.21 -6.70
N HIS A 229 -2.59 -13.34 -6.89
CA HIS A 229 -2.78 -14.23 -8.03
C HIS A 229 -3.46 -15.51 -7.57
N ILE A 230 -4.69 -15.75 -8.03
CA ILE A 230 -5.49 -16.94 -7.71
C ILE A 230 -5.49 -17.88 -8.91
N THR A 231 -4.91 -19.06 -8.76
CA THR A 231 -4.98 -20.11 -9.77
C THR A 231 -6.17 -21.03 -9.49
N ALA A 232 -7.03 -21.23 -10.48
CA ALA A 232 -8.20 -22.11 -10.37
C ALA A 232 -8.38 -22.98 -11.62
N THR A 233 -8.99 -24.15 -11.48
CA THR A 233 -9.35 -25.03 -12.61
C THR A 233 -10.78 -24.75 -13.06
N ALA A 234 -11.00 -24.56 -14.36
CA ALA A 234 -12.34 -24.43 -14.93
C ALA A 234 -13.07 -25.78 -14.93
N VAL A 235 -14.25 -25.87 -14.29
CA VAL A 235 -14.96 -27.15 -14.09
C VAL A 235 -16.33 -27.22 -14.76
N SER A 236 -16.93 -26.09 -15.15
CA SER A 236 -18.22 -26.05 -15.83
C SER A 236 -18.22 -25.07 -16.98
N THR A 237 -18.83 -25.47 -18.10
CA THR A 237 -19.08 -24.58 -19.24
C THR A 237 -20.04 -23.44 -18.85
N GLY A 238 -19.96 -22.33 -19.57
CA GLY A 238 -20.77 -21.14 -19.34
C GLY A 238 -19.95 -19.85 -19.33
N THR A 239 -20.62 -18.75 -19.05
CA THR A 239 -20.00 -17.44 -18.86
C THR A 239 -20.10 -17.08 -17.39
N TRP A 240 -18.95 -16.89 -16.75
CA TRP A 240 -18.83 -16.65 -15.31
C TRP A 240 -18.23 -15.27 -15.06
N VAL A 241 -18.84 -14.51 -14.17
CA VAL A 241 -18.33 -13.23 -13.70
C VAL A 241 -17.71 -13.43 -12.33
N ASN A 242 -16.46 -13.02 -12.16
CA ASN A 242 -15.78 -13.01 -10.87
C ASN A 242 -15.51 -11.55 -10.48
N THR A 243 -16.00 -11.16 -9.30
CA THR A 243 -15.99 -9.79 -8.79
C THR A 243 -15.18 -9.75 -7.51
N ALA A 244 -14.25 -8.80 -7.42
CA ALA A 244 -13.52 -8.51 -6.19
C ALA A 244 -13.90 -7.12 -5.67
N THR A 245 -14.01 -6.99 -4.35
CA THR A 245 -14.38 -5.74 -3.68
C THR A 245 -13.54 -5.51 -2.43
N VAL A 246 -12.94 -4.34 -2.27
CA VAL A 246 -12.42 -3.86 -0.97
C VAL A 246 -13.61 -3.56 -0.07
N THR A 247 -13.73 -4.28 1.05
CA THR A 247 -14.88 -4.23 1.96
C THR A 247 -14.64 -3.38 3.20
N SER A 248 -13.40 -3.27 3.65
CA SER A 248 -12.99 -2.43 4.79
C SER A 248 -11.50 -2.16 4.76
N ALA A 249 -11.07 -1.09 5.43
CA ALA A 249 -9.68 -0.77 5.73
C ALA A 249 -9.61 0.13 6.98
N VAL A 250 -8.41 0.28 7.55
CA VAL A 250 -8.17 1.20 8.67
C VAL A 250 -7.06 2.19 8.28
N PRO A 251 -7.34 3.51 8.25
CA PRO A 251 -8.66 4.13 8.41
C PRO A 251 -9.61 3.74 7.26
N ASP A 252 -10.90 3.98 7.47
CA ASP A 252 -11.92 3.70 6.44
C ASP A 252 -11.62 4.46 5.14
N ASP A 253 -11.95 3.81 4.02
CA ASP A 253 -11.90 4.40 2.69
C ASP A 253 -13.21 5.13 2.39
N PRO A 254 -13.22 6.48 2.31
CA PRO A 254 -14.42 7.24 2.04
C PRO A 254 -14.79 7.30 0.55
N ASP A 255 -13.90 6.89 -0.37
CA ASP A 255 -14.19 6.80 -1.80
C ASP A 255 -14.43 5.35 -2.20
N THR A 256 -15.64 4.85 -2.00
CA THR A 256 -15.96 3.47 -2.36
C THR A 256 -16.17 3.25 -3.86
N GLY A 257 -16.01 4.29 -4.69
CA GLY A 257 -16.37 4.26 -6.12
C GLY A 257 -15.42 3.44 -6.98
N ASN A 258 -14.19 3.24 -6.53
CA ASN A 258 -13.11 2.50 -7.20
C ASN A 258 -12.75 1.19 -6.47
N ASN A 259 -13.57 0.78 -5.49
CA ASN A 259 -13.26 -0.37 -4.61
C ASN A 259 -13.69 -1.72 -5.18
N THR A 260 -14.30 -1.76 -6.37
CA THR A 260 -14.85 -2.98 -6.96
C THR A 260 -14.51 -3.07 -8.43
N ASP A 261 -14.07 -4.25 -8.87
CA ASP A 261 -13.88 -4.57 -10.28
C ASP A 261 -14.27 -6.03 -10.59
N SER A 262 -14.55 -6.33 -11.85
CA SER A 262 -15.06 -7.64 -12.29
C SER A 262 -14.48 -8.07 -13.63
N VAL A 263 -14.21 -9.37 -13.74
CA VAL A 263 -13.80 -10.00 -15.00
C VAL A 263 -14.79 -11.08 -15.41
N THR A 264 -14.93 -11.25 -16.72
CA THR A 264 -15.77 -12.29 -17.31
C THR A 264 -14.91 -13.35 -17.98
N VAL A 265 -15.16 -14.62 -17.65
CA VAL A 265 -14.50 -15.77 -18.26
C VAL A 265 -15.55 -16.67 -18.90
N THR A 266 -15.32 -17.02 -20.17
CA THR A 266 -16.15 -17.98 -20.91
C THR A 266 -15.45 -19.35 -20.91
N VAL A 267 -16.12 -20.35 -20.34
CA VAL A 267 -15.66 -21.73 -20.31
C VAL A 267 -16.39 -22.54 -21.37
N GLN A 268 -15.62 -23.14 -22.28
CA GLN A 268 -16.11 -23.93 -23.40
C GLN A 268 -15.94 -25.42 -23.14
N PRO A 269 -16.78 -26.28 -23.75
CA PRO A 269 -16.57 -27.71 -23.70
C PRO A 269 -15.24 -28.09 -24.38
N PRO A 270 -14.65 -29.25 -24.02
CA PRO A 270 -13.54 -29.80 -24.77
C PRO A 270 -13.91 -29.94 -26.25
N PRO A 271 -12.96 -29.79 -27.19
CA PRO A 271 -13.23 -30.04 -28.59
C PRO A 271 -13.76 -31.46 -28.75
N GLU A 272 -14.97 -31.58 -29.30
CA GLU A 272 -15.55 -32.87 -29.64
C GLU A 272 -14.68 -33.46 -30.76
N TRP A 273 -13.98 -34.56 -30.50
CA TRP A 273 -13.42 -35.33 -31.61
C TRP A 273 -14.60 -35.86 -32.39
N ALA A 274 -14.92 -35.23 -33.52
CA ALA A 274 -15.90 -35.74 -34.44
C ALA A 274 -15.49 -37.17 -34.83
N ILE A 275 -16.14 -38.16 -34.22
CA ILE A 275 -16.15 -39.50 -34.78
C ILE A 275 -16.81 -39.29 -36.15
N PRO A 276 -16.12 -39.52 -37.29
CA PRO A 276 -16.78 -39.40 -38.57
C PRO A 276 -18.00 -40.31 -38.51
N THR A 277 -19.19 -39.71 -38.58
CA THR A 277 -20.43 -40.46 -38.66
C THR A 277 -20.28 -41.38 -39.87
N ALA A 278 -20.14 -42.68 -39.63
CA ALA A 278 -20.19 -43.65 -40.70
C ALA A 278 -21.54 -43.42 -41.41
N SER A 279 -21.48 -43.01 -42.67
CA SER A 279 -22.66 -42.93 -43.53
C SER A 279 -23.41 -44.26 -43.42
N PRO A 280 -24.76 -44.29 -43.38
CA PRO A 280 -25.52 -45.54 -43.38
C PRO A 280 -25.28 -46.42 -44.62
N ALA A 281 -24.53 -45.94 -45.62
CA ALA A 281 -24.23 -46.67 -46.85
C ALA A 281 -23.00 -47.61 -46.78
N GLY A 282 -22.61 -48.09 -45.60
CA GLY A 282 -21.44 -48.97 -45.43
C GLY A 282 -21.64 -50.24 -44.61
N LEU A 283 -22.88 -50.59 -44.22
CA LEU A 283 -23.18 -51.87 -43.56
C LEU A 283 -23.46 -52.97 -44.60
N ALA A 284 -22.43 -53.32 -45.37
CA ALA A 284 -22.33 -54.63 -46.01
C ALA A 284 -20.87 -55.06 -46.01
N THR A 285 -20.61 -56.23 -45.43
CA THR A 285 -19.33 -56.95 -45.38
C THR A 285 -18.21 -56.36 -44.50
N LEU A 286 -18.18 -56.74 -43.22
CA LEU A 286 -17.13 -57.63 -42.70
C LEU A 286 -17.52 -58.16 -41.31
N ALA A 287 -18.44 -59.12 -41.28
CA ALA A 287 -18.54 -60.08 -40.18
C ALA A 287 -17.71 -61.31 -40.57
N CYS A 288 -16.37 -61.21 -40.47
CA CYS A 288 -15.48 -62.38 -40.42
C CYS A 288 -14.05 -61.94 -40.05
N LEU A 289 -13.38 -62.73 -39.21
CA LEU A 289 -12.01 -62.63 -38.72
C LEU A 289 -11.70 -61.54 -37.65
N MET A 290 -11.93 -61.87 -36.38
CA MET A 290 -10.83 -62.17 -35.44
C MET A 290 -11.41 -62.56 -34.07
N LEU A 291 -12.04 -63.73 -34.03
CA LEU A 291 -12.22 -64.53 -32.83
C LEU A 291 -11.46 -65.83 -33.10
N LEU A 292 -10.14 -65.84 -32.90
CA LEU A 292 -9.29 -67.02 -32.64
C LEU A 292 -7.79 -66.61 -32.72
N ALA A 293 -7.22 -66.24 -31.57
CA ALA A 293 -5.85 -66.58 -31.15
C ALA A 293 -5.49 -65.74 -29.91
N GLY A 294 -5.98 -66.13 -28.74
CA GLY A 294 -5.65 -65.40 -27.52
C GLY A 294 -6.26 -65.89 -26.22
N LEU A 295 -6.46 -67.19 -26.00
CA LEU A 295 -6.69 -67.69 -24.65
C LEU A 295 -5.97 -69.02 -24.36
N LEU A 296 -4.93 -68.87 -23.53
CA LEU A 296 -4.54 -69.70 -22.40
C LEU A 296 -4.54 -71.25 -22.52
N ARG A 297 -3.32 -71.78 -22.50
CA ARG A 297 -2.99 -73.14 -22.04
C ARG A 297 -3.14 -73.26 -20.51
N ILE A 298 -4.10 -74.04 -20.00
CA ILE A 298 -4.07 -74.76 -18.70
C ILE A 298 -5.01 -75.98 -18.90
N THR A 299 -4.58 -77.25 -18.95
CA THR A 299 -4.26 -78.16 -17.81
C THR A 299 -3.53 -79.45 -18.25
N ARG A 300 -2.96 -80.15 -17.25
CA ARG A 300 -2.08 -81.35 -17.25
C ARG A 300 -2.60 -82.64 -17.91
N ARG A 301 -1.63 -83.51 -18.22
CA ARG A 301 -1.70 -84.95 -18.59
C ARG A 301 -2.46 -85.83 -17.58
N ILE A 302 -3.08 -86.89 -18.12
CA ILE A 302 -3.47 -88.22 -17.57
C ILE A 302 -3.90 -88.25 -16.10
#